data_AF-R6CB74-F1
#
_entry.id   AF-R6CB74-F1
#
_cell.length_a   1.000
_cell.length_b   1.000
_cell.length_c   1.000
_cell.angle_alpha   90.00
_cell.angle_beta   90.00
_cell.angle_gamma   90.00
#
_symmetry.space_group_name_H-M   'P 1'
#
loop_
_entity.id
_entity.type
_entity.pdbx_description
1 polymer ?
#
loop_
_entity_poly.entity_id
_entity_poly.type
_entity_poly.pdbx_seq_one_letter_code
_entity_poly.pdbx_strand_id
1 'polypeptide(L)'
;MLYIKPSKKSVFLSENHLDKSRLNTGDCTAHFIREEVLRKIVLNQIFAVTAMFYEDITAFMELIQKQRFDEAEKDIKRKRREVGQARKRIAELDRIFKRIYEDDINGTISHERFLKLSAEYEAEQKELTEKVKAEQQEVDTYEQNKSDFDSFTAIIRKYVRITKLTPTIVNEFVKKIIVHAPDKSSGHRRQKIQIVWNFIGELEQDENKQTIERQRIKTTSLLVVCSDPSGVSTC
;
A
#
# COMPACT_ATOMS: atom_id res chain seq x y z
N MET A 1 -9.04 5.44 10.35
CA MET A 1 -10.36 4.80 10.23
C MET A 1 -11.24 5.74 9.42
N LEU A 2 -11.35 5.53 8.11
CA LEU A 2 -12.06 6.44 7.22
C LEU A 2 -13.57 6.22 7.33
N TYR A 3 -14.25 7.17 7.96
CA TYR A 3 -15.70 7.18 8.16
C TYR A 3 -16.40 7.58 6.85
N ILE A 4 -17.07 6.64 6.21
CA ILE A 4 -17.96 6.92 5.08
C ILE A 4 -19.26 7.50 5.67
N LYS A 5 -19.37 8.83 5.76
CA LYS A 5 -20.66 9.49 6.07
C LYS A 5 -21.48 9.64 4.79
N PRO A 6 -22.72 9.12 4.73
CA PRO A 6 -23.60 9.33 3.60
C PRO A 6 -24.19 10.74 3.69
N SER A 7 -23.75 11.66 2.84
CA SER A 7 -24.38 12.96 2.66
C SER A 7 -24.99 13.03 1.26
N LYS A 8 -26.17 13.65 1.15
CA LYS A 8 -27.10 13.64 0.00
C LYS A 8 -26.57 14.26 -1.32
N LYS A 9 -25.26 14.52 -1.42
CA LYS A 9 -24.50 14.70 -2.64
C LYS A 9 -23.13 14.05 -2.41
N SER A 10 -22.96 12.82 -2.89
CA SER A 10 -21.79 11.98 -2.67
C SER A 10 -20.61 12.42 -3.53
N VAL A 11 -19.87 13.41 -3.02
CA VAL A 11 -18.59 13.85 -3.59
C VAL A 11 -17.49 13.33 -2.68
N PHE A 12 -16.54 12.58 -3.24
CA PHE A 12 -15.35 12.12 -2.51
C PHE A 12 -14.31 13.24 -2.48
N LEU A 13 -13.93 13.65 -1.27
CA LEU A 13 -12.91 14.65 -0.98
C LEU A 13 -11.58 13.93 -0.67
N SER A 14 -10.45 14.49 -1.10
CA SER A 14 -9.15 14.03 -0.59
C SER A 14 -9.02 14.41 0.89
N GLU A 15 -8.35 13.57 1.67
CA GLU A 15 -8.20 13.71 3.14
C GLU A 15 -7.45 14.98 3.59
N ASN A 16 -6.98 15.83 2.67
CA ASN A 16 -6.30 17.09 2.98
C ASN A 16 -7.28 18.29 3.12
N HIS A 17 -8.58 18.04 3.30
CA HIS A 17 -9.58 19.10 3.49
C HIS A 17 -9.83 19.46 4.98
N LEU A 18 -9.02 18.97 5.92
CA LEU A 18 -9.10 19.44 7.30
C LEU A 18 -7.96 20.42 7.59
N ASP A 19 -8.39 21.66 7.87
CA ASP A 19 -7.63 22.79 8.41
C ASP A 19 -6.56 23.42 7.51
N LYS A 20 -7.02 24.38 6.67
CA LYS A 20 -6.21 25.52 6.24
C LYS A 20 -5.92 26.45 7.43
N SER A 21 -5.18 25.98 8.42
CA SER A 21 -4.29 26.82 9.20
C SER A 21 -3.25 25.91 9.85
N ARG A 22 -1.98 26.13 9.53
CA ARG A 22 -0.78 25.38 9.99
C ARG A 22 -0.46 24.14 9.16
N LEU A 23 0.16 24.37 8.00
CA LEU A 23 1.47 23.80 7.59
C LEU A 23 1.69 24.09 6.09
N ASN A 24 2.59 25.03 5.81
CA ASN A 24 3.09 25.28 4.47
C ASN A 24 4.00 24.13 4.04
N THR A 25 3.49 23.14 3.29
CA THR A 25 4.32 22.32 2.39
C THR A 25 3.43 21.65 1.31
N GLY A 26 3.48 22.15 0.07
CA GLY A 26 3.09 21.39 -1.14
C GLY A 26 1.88 21.89 -1.95
N ASP A 27 2.01 21.82 -3.28
CA ASP A 27 1.04 22.17 -4.34
C ASP A 27 -0.23 21.29 -4.36
N CYS A 28 -0.95 21.23 -3.24
CA CYS A 28 -2.22 20.50 -3.18
C CYS A 28 -3.36 21.33 -3.79
N THR A 29 -3.82 20.97 -4.98
CA THR A 29 -5.03 21.55 -5.58
C THR A 29 -6.28 20.78 -5.14
N ALA A 30 -7.31 21.49 -4.64
CA ALA A 30 -8.59 20.88 -4.32
C ALA A 30 -9.26 20.36 -5.61
N HIS A 31 -9.49 19.05 -5.68
CA HIS A 31 -10.07 18.40 -6.85
C HIS A 31 -11.13 17.36 -6.42
N PHE A 32 -12.05 17.07 -7.34
CA PHE A 32 -13.24 16.27 -7.07
C PHE A 32 -13.50 15.27 -8.18
N ILE A 33 -14.06 14.12 -7.81
CA ILE A 33 -14.58 13.11 -8.73
C ILE A 33 -16.03 12.76 -8.35
N ARG A 34 -16.85 12.46 -9.37
CA ARG A 34 -18.24 12.02 -9.16
C ARG A 34 -18.25 10.58 -8.65
N GLU A 35 -19.07 10.29 -7.63
CA GLU A 35 -19.20 8.93 -7.07
C GLU A 35 -19.49 7.89 -8.15
N GLU A 36 -20.47 8.13 -9.03
CA GLU A 36 -20.86 7.16 -10.06
C GLU A 36 -19.70 6.79 -10.99
N VAL A 37 -18.82 7.76 -11.27
CA VAL A 37 -17.63 7.56 -12.11
C VAL A 37 -16.59 6.76 -11.32
N LEU A 38 -16.32 7.15 -10.08
CA LEU A 38 -15.38 6.44 -9.21
C LEU A 38 -15.80 4.98 -8.99
N ARG A 39 -17.09 4.75 -8.70
CA ARG A 39 -17.66 3.42 -8.50
C ARG A 39 -17.51 2.52 -9.71
N LYS A 40 -17.79 3.04 -10.92
CA LYS A 40 -17.59 2.28 -12.17
C LYS A 40 -16.12 1.93 -12.39
N ILE A 41 -15.21 2.84 -12.10
CA ILE A 41 -13.76 2.62 -12.29
C ILE A 41 -13.27 1.55 -11.32
N VAL A 42 -13.56 1.68 -10.03
CA VAL A 42 -13.16 0.70 -9.01
C VAL A 42 -13.74 -0.68 -9.33
N LEU A 43 -14.98 -0.73 -9.79
CA LEU A 43 -15.63 -1.97 -10.18
C LEU A 43 -14.96 -2.61 -11.40
N ASN A 44 -14.72 -1.84 -12.47
CA ASN A 44 -14.04 -2.33 -13.68
C ASN A 44 -12.61 -2.78 -13.38
N GLN A 45 -11.91 -2.08 -12.49
CA GLN A 45 -10.58 -2.42 -12.00
C GLN A 45 -10.57 -3.75 -11.25
N ILE A 46 -11.49 -3.94 -10.29
CA ILE A 46 -11.65 -5.20 -9.56
C ILE A 46 -12.01 -6.33 -10.53
N PHE A 47 -12.90 -6.10 -11.49
CA PHE A 47 -13.24 -7.11 -12.49
C PHE A 47 -12.07 -7.43 -13.43
N ALA A 48 -11.28 -6.45 -13.86
CA ALA A 48 -10.10 -6.69 -14.68
C ALA A 48 -9.05 -7.50 -13.92
N VAL A 49 -8.80 -7.16 -12.65
CA VAL A 49 -7.90 -7.91 -11.77
C VAL A 49 -8.40 -9.33 -11.58
N THR A 50 -9.66 -9.52 -11.19
CA THR A 50 -10.26 -10.86 -11.00
C THR A 50 -10.37 -11.68 -12.29
N ALA A 51 -10.51 -11.06 -13.46
CA ALA A 51 -10.47 -11.74 -14.76
C ALA A 51 -9.05 -12.24 -15.09
N MET A 52 -8.01 -11.43 -14.85
CA MET A 52 -6.61 -11.89 -14.98
C MET A 52 -6.33 -13.07 -14.05
N PHE A 53 -6.94 -13.08 -12.86
CA PHE A 53 -6.89 -14.26 -11.98
C PHE A 53 -7.60 -15.47 -12.58
N TYR A 54 -8.80 -15.32 -13.17
CA TYR A 54 -9.57 -16.47 -13.68
C TYR A 54 -8.86 -17.25 -14.80
N GLU A 55 -8.14 -16.56 -15.68
CA GLU A 55 -7.50 -17.18 -16.85
C GLU A 55 -6.23 -17.97 -16.48
N ASP A 56 -5.39 -17.45 -15.57
CA ASP A 56 -4.21 -18.15 -15.07
C ASP A 56 -3.82 -17.71 -13.65
N ILE A 57 -4.56 -18.22 -12.64
CA ILE A 57 -4.29 -17.94 -11.22
C ILE A 57 -2.83 -18.25 -10.88
N THR A 58 -2.30 -19.34 -11.43
CA THR A 58 -0.98 -19.85 -11.06
C THR A 58 0.13 -18.95 -11.60
N ALA A 59 0.09 -18.59 -12.88
CA ALA A 59 1.10 -17.72 -13.47
C ALA A 59 1.07 -16.30 -12.88
N PHE A 60 -0.12 -15.77 -12.58
CA PHE A 60 -0.22 -14.45 -11.95
C PHE A 60 0.36 -14.45 -10.53
N MET A 61 0.05 -15.49 -9.75
CA MET A 61 0.61 -15.69 -8.41
C MET A 61 2.13 -15.81 -8.44
N GLU A 62 2.67 -16.59 -9.39
CA GLU A 62 4.11 -16.71 -9.59
C GLU A 62 4.77 -15.39 -10.01
N LEU A 63 4.11 -14.59 -10.85
CA LEU A 63 4.63 -13.29 -11.29
C LEU A 63 4.78 -12.32 -10.12
N ILE A 64 3.75 -12.18 -9.29
CA ILE A 64 3.82 -11.32 -8.10
C ILE A 64 4.84 -11.86 -7.11
N GLN A 65 4.87 -13.17 -6.92
CA GLN A 65 5.83 -13.80 -6.01
C GLN A 65 7.28 -13.54 -6.47
N LYS A 66 7.56 -13.71 -7.76
CA LYS A 66 8.86 -13.37 -8.37
C LYS A 66 9.21 -11.90 -8.21
N GLN A 67 8.28 -11.00 -8.51
CA GLN A 67 8.52 -9.56 -8.45
C GLN A 67 8.81 -9.06 -7.02
N ARG A 68 8.26 -9.72 -5.99
CA ARG A 68 8.25 -9.21 -4.62
C ARG A 68 9.11 -9.98 -3.64
N PHE A 69 9.21 -11.30 -3.79
CA PHE A 69 9.72 -12.17 -2.74
C PHE A 69 10.96 -12.97 -3.13
N ASP A 70 11.13 -13.34 -4.40
CA ASP A 70 12.21 -14.26 -4.82
C ASP A 70 13.63 -13.70 -4.60
N GLU A 71 13.86 -12.43 -4.91
CA GLU A 71 15.16 -11.79 -4.66
C GLU A 71 15.43 -11.61 -3.16
N ALA A 72 14.39 -11.30 -2.38
CA ALA A 72 14.48 -11.04 -0.96
C ALA A 72 14.55 -12.32 -0.09
N GLU A 73 14.08 -13.47 -0.57
CA GLU A 73 13.94 -14.67 0.25
C GLU A 73 15.29 -15.22 0.74
N LYS A 74 16.33 -15.17 -0.11
CA LYS A 74 17.68 -15.61 0.27
C LYS A 74 18.26 -14.73 1.38
N ASP A 75 18.06 -13.42 1.27
CA ASP A 75 18.54 -12.45 2.24
C ASP A 75 17.82 -12.56 3.58
N ILE A 76 16.50 -12.73 3.56
CA ILE A 76 15.70 -12.95 4.77
C ILE A 76 16.08 -14.27 5.46
N LYS A 77 16.31 -15.33 4.69
CA LYS A 77 16.81 -16.61 5.25
C LYS A 77 18.18 -16.43 5.91
N ARG A 78 19.08 -15.64 5.32
CA ARG A 78 20.38 -15.30 5.92
C ARG A 78 20.19 -14.53 7.23
N LYS A 79 19.44 -13.42 7.22
CA LYS A 79 19.15 -12.60 8.41
C LYS A 79 18.53 -13.41 9.53
N ARG A 80 17.58 -14.28 9.24
CA ARG A 80 16.96 -15.17 10.24
C ARG A 80 18.00 -16.09 10.92
N ARG A 81 18.97 -16.60 10.18
CA ARG A 81 20.07 -17.41 10.74
C ARG A 81 21.00 -16.55 11.61
N GLU A 82 21.37 -15.37 11.13
CA GLU A 82 22.23 -14.43 11.85
C GLU A 82 21.60 -13.97 13.17
N VAL A 83 20.32 -13.60 13.16
CA VAL A 83 19.53 -13.31 14.37
C VAL A 83 19.55 -14.48 15.35
N GLY A 84 19.37 -15.71 14.85
CA GLY A 84 19.42 -16.91 15.68
C GLY A 84 20.79 -17.13 16.33
N GLN A 85 21.88 -16.85 15.61
CA GLN A 85 23.25 -16.95 16.13
C GLN A 85 23.55 -15.84 17.14
N ALA A 86 23.21 -14.59 16.82
CA ALA A 86 23.40 -13.45 17.70
C ALA A 86 22.65 -13.62 19.03
N ARG A 87 21.39 -14.11 19.00
CA ARG A 87 20.64 -14.43 20.22
C ARG A 87 21.31 -15.52 21.08
N LYS A 88 21.90 -16.54 20.46
CA LYS A 88 22.66 -17.57 21.19
C LYS A 88 23.90 -16.96 21.84
N ARG A 89 24.61 -16.08 21.14
CA ARG A 89 25.79 -15.39 21.67
C ARG A 89 25.43 -14.46 22.82
N ILE A 90 24.34 -13.68 22.72
CA ILE A 90 23.83 -12.86 23.83
C ILE A 90 23.57 -13.73 25.07
N ALA A 91 22.87 -14.86 24.91
CA ALA A 91 22.59 -15.77 26.02
C ALA A 91 23.85 -16.44 26.60
N GLU A 92 24.91 -16.59 25.79
CA GLU A 92 26.23 -17.05 26.25
C GLU A 92 26.93 -15.96 27.08
N LEU A 93 26.94 -14.71 26.59
CA LEU A 93 27.48 -13.55 27.31
C LEU A 93 26.80 -13.39 28.67
N ASP A 94 25.48 -13.56 28.77
CA ASP A 94 24.76 -13.52 30.04
C ASP A 94 25.25 -14.57 31.06
N ARG A 95 25.69 -15.75 30.59
CA ARG A 95 26.24 -16.80 31.46
C ARG A 95 27.67 -16.48 31.86
N ILE A 96 28.47 -15.97 30.92
CA ILE A 96 29.85 -15.53 31.17
C ILE A 96 29.85 -14.41 32.23
N PHE A 97 28.97 -13.43 32.09
CA PHE A 97 28.82 -12.33 33.04
C PHE A 97 28.53 -12.80 34.46
N LYS A 98 27.57 -13.72 34.63
CA LYS A 98 27.24 -14.29 35.94
C LYS A 98 28.45 -14.95 36.59
N ARG A 99 29.19 -15.77 35.82
CA ARG A 99 30.39 -16.44 36.34
C ARG A 99 31.50 -15.45 36.70
N ILE A 100 31.77 -14.45 35.86
CA ILE A 100 32.83 -13.48 36.12
C ILE A 100 32.49 -12.60 37.35
N TYR A 101 31.22 -12.31 37.56
CA TYR A 101 30.77 -11.66 38.80
C TYR A 101 31.01 -12.53 40.04
N GLU A 102 30.68 -13.82 39.97
CA GLU A 102 30.98 -14.79 41.04
C GLU A 102 32.49 -14.90 41.31
N ASP A 103 33.32 -14.87 40.28
CA ASP A 103 34.78 -14.94 40.43
C ASP A 103 35.36 -13.65 41.06
N ASP A 104 34.77 -12.47 40.81
CA ASP A 104 35.20 -11.19 41.40
C ASP A 104 34.91 -11.14 42.90
N ILE A 105 33.70 -11.51 43.32
CA ILE A 105 33.33 -11.54 44.75
C ILE A 105 34.14 -12.57 45.54
N ASN A 106 34.57 -13.66 44.88
CA ASN A 106 35.41 -14.69 45.47
C ASN A 106 36.91 -14.34 45.46
N GLY A 107 37.29 -13.20 44.86
CA GLY A 107 38.69 -12.77 44.72
C GLY A 107 39.53 -13.64 43.77
N THR A 108 38.88 -14.46 42.94
CA THR A 108 39.56 -15.31 41.95
C THR A 108 40.09 -14.48 40.78
N ILE A 109 39.41 -13.38 40.46
CA ILE A 109 39.85 -12.35 39.51
C ILE A 109 40.08 -11.04 40.25
N SER A 110 41.02 -10.21 39.77
CA SER A 110 41.17 -8.86 40.31
C SER A 110 40.02 -7.96 39.83
N HIS A 111 39.59 -7.06 40.69
CA HIS A 111 38.51 -6.13 40.39
C HIS A 111 38.77 -5.28 39.13
N GLU A 112 40.01 -4.84 38.92
CA GLU A 112 40.41 -4.11 37.70
C GLU A 112 40.17 -4.93 36.42
N ARG A 113 40.46 -6.24 36.45
CA ARG A 113 40.22 -7.13 35.31
C ARG A 113 38.75 -7.41 35.11
N PHE A 114 37.98 -7.55 36.19
CA PHE A 114 36.51 -7.65 36.12
C PHE A 114 35.93 -6.46 35.35
N LEU A 115 36.26 -5.23 35.75
CA LEU A 115 35.76 -4.01 35.11
C LEU A 115 36.08 -3.93 33.62
N LYS A 116 37.29 -4.36 33.24
CA LYS A 116 37.71 -4.37 31.84
C LYS A 116 36.92 -5.39 31.01
N LEU A 117 36.82 -6.64 31.50
CA LEU A 117 36.11 -7.70 30.80
C LEU A 117 34.60 -7.43 30.73
N SER A 118 34.01 -6.93 31.82
CA SER A 118 32.59 -6.55 31.84
C SER A 118 32.31 -5.47 30.80
N ALA A 119 33.13 -4.42 30.72
CA ALA A 119 32.93 -3.36 29.73
C ALA A 119 32.99 -3.89 28.28
N GLU A 120 33.92 -4.80 27.97
CA GLU A 120 34.05 -5.41 26.64
C GLU A 120 32.82 -6.27 26.29
N TYR A 121 32.34 -7.11 27.21
CA TYR A 121 31.17 -7.95 26.96
C TYR A 121 29.86 -7.16 26.93
N GLU A 122 29.71 -6.12 27.73
CA GLU A 122 28.55 -5.21 27.68
C GLU A 122 28.48 -4.50 26.32
N ALA A 123 29.62 -4.07 25.79
CA ALA A 123 29.71 -3.48 24.46
C ALA A 123 29.28 -4.48 23.37
N GLU A 124 29.82 -5.71 23.40
CA GLU A 124 29.45 -6.78 22.45
C GLU A 124 27.95 -7.11 22.55
N GLN A 125 27.41 -7.24 23.76
CA GLN A 125 26.00 -7.54 23.98
C GLN A 125 25.09 -6.44 23.45
N LYS A 126 25.48 -5.18 23.63
CA LYS A 126 24.73 -4.03 23.10
C LYS A 126 24.71 -4.04 21.57
N GLU A 127 25.86 -4.22 20.93
CA GLU A 127 25.96 -4.28 19.46
C GLU A 127 25.11 -5.44 18.89
N LEU A 128 25.20 -6.62 19.48
CA LEU A 128 24.40 -7.78 19.07
C LEU A 128 22.90 -7.55 19.27
N THR A 129 22.52 -6.89 20.36
CA THR A 129 21.10 -6.59 20.65
C THR A 129 20.53 -5.61 19.64
N GLU A 130 21.28 -4.56 19.29
CA GLU A 130 20.89 -3.60 18.25
C GLU A 130 20.79 -4.29 16.88
N LYS A 131 21.77 -5.12 16.52
CA LYS A 131 21.74 -5.92 15.29
C LYS A 131 20.51 -6.84 15.23
N VAL A 132 20.25 -7.60 16.30
CA VAL A 132 19.09 -8.50 16.39
C VAL A 132 17.80 -7.72 16.22
N LYS A 133 17.68 -6.55 16.85
CA LYS A 133 16.47 -5.73 16.75
C LYS A 133 16.22 -5.26 15.31
N ALA A 134 17.24 -4.74 14.64
CA ALA A 134 17.12 -4.26 13.26
C ALA A 134 16.78 -5.40 12.29
N GLU A 135 17.54 -6.50 12.33
CA GLU A 135 17.33 -7.63 11.42
C GLU A 135 16.01 -8.35 11.69
N GLN A 136 15.58 -8.47 12.95
CA GLN A 136 14.30 -9.08 13.28
C GLN A 136 13.13 -8.25 12.73
N GLN A 137 13.19 -6.92 12.82
CA GLN A 137 12.14 -6.06 12.26
C GLN A 137 11.98 -6.27 10.75
N GLU A 138 13.08 -6.45 10.03
CA GLU A 138 13.03 -6.74 8.60
C GLU A 138 12.45 -8.12 8.29
N VAL A 139 12.86 -9.14 9.06
CA VAL A 139 12.29 -10.50 8.95
C VAL A 139 10.79 -10.49 9.22
N ASP A 140 10.35 -9.82 10.29
CA ASP A 140 8.94 -9.72 10.69
C ASP A 140 8.12 -9.01 9.61
N THR A 141 8.65 -7.91 9.05
CA THR A 141 8.00 -7.16 7.97
C THR A 141 7.83 -8.03 6.72
N TYR A 142 8.86 -8.81 6.36
CA TYR A 142 8.78 -9.73 5.24
C TYR A 142 7.75 -10.86 5.48
N GLU A 143 7.75 -11.46 6.66
CA GLU A 143 6.80 -12.53 7.02
C GLU A 143 5.35 -12.00 7.05
N GLN A 144 5.14 -10.77 7.54
CA GLN A 144 3.84 -10.11 7.49
C GLN A 144 3.37 -9.90 6.05
N ASN A 145 4.25 -9.35 5.18
CA ASN A 145 3.91 -9.13 3.77
C ASN A 145 3.54 -10.43 3.04
N LYS A 146 4.22 -11.54 3.38
CA LYS A 146 3.92 -12.86 2.82
C LYS A 146 2.57 -13.39 3.30
N SER A 147 2.28 -13.27 4.59
CA SER A 147 0.98 -13.64 5.19
C SER A 147 -0.18 -12.82 4.62
N ASP A 148 0.04 -11.52 4.41
CA ASP A 148 -0.93 -10.63 3.79
C ASP A 148 -1.24 -11.07 2.34
N PHE A 149 -0.21 -11.43 1.58
CA PHE A 149 -0.36 -11.96 0.22
C PHE A 149 -1.13 -13.29 0.17
N ASP A 150 -0.85 -14.22 1.10
CA ASP A 150 -1.59 -15.47 1.21
C ASP A 150 -3.09 -15.21 1.53
N SER A 151 -3.35 -14.25 2.41
CA SER A 151 -4.71 -13.81 2.77
C SER A 151 -5.45 -13.21 1.56
N PHE A 152 -4.76 -12.40 0.75
CA PHE A 152 -5.32 -11.86 -0.49
C PHE A 152 -5.73 -12.94 -1.48
N THR A 153 -4.86 -13.94 -1.64
CA THR A 153 -5.09 -15.08 -2.53
C THR A 153 -6.34 -15.84 -2.09
N ALA A 154 -6.54 -16.02 -0.79
CA ALA A 154 -7.75 -16.63 -0.24
C ALA A 154 -9.00 -15.80 -0.55
N ILE A 155 -8.93 -14.47 -0.44
CA ILE A 155 -10.03 -13.55 -0.79
C ILE A 155 -10.36 -13.69 -2.28
N ILE A 156 -9.38 -13.61 -3.18
CA ILE A 156 -9.63 -13.76 -4.61
C ILE A 156 -10.33 -15.08 -4.91
N ARG A 157 -9.81 -16.20 -4.40
CA ARG A 157 -10.40 -17.54 -4.57
C ARG A 157 -11.87 -17.59 -4.13
N LYS A 158 -12.24 -16.87 -3.08
CA LYS A 158 -13.62 -16.77 -2.58
C LYS A 158 -14.54 -15.99 -3.53
N TYR A 159 -14.02 -14.97 -4.23
CA TYR A 159 -14.82 -14.05 -5.05
C TYR A 159 -14.73 -14.28 -6.57
N VAL A 160 -13.93 -15.25 -7.05
CA VAL A 160 -13.75 -15.59 -8.49
C VAL A 160 -15.05 -15.91 -9.25
N ARG A 161 -16.18 -16.14 -8.56
CA ARG A 161 -17.49 -16.45 -9.19
C ARG A 161 -18.60 -15.43 -8.94
N ILE A 162 -18.30 -14.26 -8.38
CA ILE A 162 -19.34 -13.30 -7.99
C ILE A 162 -19.66 -12.31 -9.12
N THR A 163 -20.94 -12.23 -9.48
CA THR A 163 -21.47 -11.36 -10.54
C THR A 163 -21.78 -9.93 -10.06
N LYS A 164 -21.85 -9.70 -8.75
CA LYS A 164 -22.20 -8.40 -8.15
C LYS A 164 -21.25 -8.00 -7.02
N LEU A 165 -20.58 -6.87 -7.21
CA LEU A 165 -19.70 -6.27 -6.24
C LEU A 165 -20.50 -5.56 -5.13
N THR A 166 -20.43 -6.05 -3.90
CA THR A 166 -20.98 -5.37 -2.73
C THR A 166 -19.93 -4.45 -2.10
N PRO A 167 -20.35 -3.39 -1.37
CA PRO A 167 -19.41 -2.51 -0.66
C PRO A 167 -18.46 -3.27 0.29
N THR A 168 -18.94 -4.38 0.87
CA THR A 168 -18.12 -5.28 1.70
C THR A 168 -16.95 -5.87 0.92
N ILE A 169 -17.20 -6.34 -0.31
CA ILE A 169 -16.15 -6.89 -1.18
C ILE A 169 -15.15 -5.80 -1.56
N VAL A 170 -15.61 -4.59 -1.91
CA VAL A 170 -14.70 -3.48 -2.24
C VAL A 170 -13.75 -3.17 -1.08
N ASN A 171 -14.27 -3.11 0.14
CA ASN A 171 -13.47 -2.83 1.34
C ASN A 171 -12.48 -3.98 1.68
N GLU A 172 -12.78 -5.21 1.27
CA GLU A 172 -11.84 -6.33 1.40
C GLU A 172 -10.69 -6.21 0.39
N PHE A 173 -10.96 -5.78 -0.85
CA PHE A 173 -9.92 -5.66 -1.89
C PHE A 173 -9.09 -4.36 -1.80
N VAL A 174 -9.72 -3.23 -1.48
CA VAL A 174 -9.14 -1.90 -1.64
C VAL A 174 -8.80 -1.27 -0.28
N LYS A 175 -7.53 -0.89 -0.11
CA LYS A 175 -7.01 -0.18 1.07
C LYS A 175 -7.35 1.30 1.05
N LYS A 176 -7.02 1.94 -0.06
CA LYS A 176 -7.27 3.36 -0.31
C LYS A 176 -7.31 3.64 -1.79
N ILE A 177 -8.03 4.69 -2.15
CA ILE A 177 -8.10 5.19 -3.52
C ILE A 177 -7.54 6.61 -3.50
N ILE A 178 -6.47 6.83 -4.25
CA ILE A 178 -5.83 8.14 -4.41
C ILE A 178 -6.32 8.73 -5.73
N VAL A 179 -6.96 9.88 -5.64
CA VAL A 179 -7.35 10.66 -6.82
C VAL A 179 -6.30 11.74 -7.02
N HIS A 180 -5.78 11.89 -8.23
CA HIS A 180 -4.83 12.93 -8.56
C HIS A 180 -5.52 14.18 -9.10
N ALA A 181 -4.79 15.28 -9.11
CA ALA A 181 -5.22 16.52 -9.74
C ALA A 181 -5.49 16.29 -11.25
N PRO A 182 -6.50 16.95 -11.83
CA PRO A 182 -6.80 16.79 -13.24
C PRO A 182 -5.73 17.48 -14.11
N ASP A 183 -5.14 16.72 -15.01
CA ASP A 183 -4.27 17.23 -16.07
C ASP A 183 -5.10 17.72 -17.26
N LYS A 184 -4.69 18.82 -17.88
CA LYS A 184 -5.32 19.42 -19.07
C LYS A 184 -4.31 19.72 -20.19
N SER A 185 -3.05 19.31 -20.03
CA SER A 185 -1.94 19.55 -20.97
C SER A 185 -2.26 19.09 -22.40
N SER A 186 -3.04 18.01 -22.54
CA SER A 186 -3.43 17.39 -23.81
C SER A 186 -4.67 18.01 -24.49
N GLY A 187 -5.23 19.11 -23.95
CA GLY A 187 -6.49 19.70 -24.43
C GLY A 187 -7.76 18.98 -23.95
N HIS A 188 -7.62 17.77 -23.39
CA HIS A 188 -8.68 17.04 -22.70
C HIS A 188 -8.41 16.97 -21.20
N ARG A 189 -9.47 17.02 -20.38
CA ARG A 189 -9.33 16.84 -18.92
C ARG A 189 -9.05 15.37 -18.64
N ARG A 190 -7.81 15.06 -18.28
CA ARG A 190 -7.35 13.77 -17.78
C ARG A 190 -7.27 13.76 -16.26
N GLN A 191 -7.63 12.65 -15.62
CA GLN A 191 -7.50 12.52 -14.17
C GLN A 191 -7.03 11.11 -13.83
N LYS A 192 -5.87 11.00 -13.18
CA LYS A 192 -5.27 9.73 -12.75
C LYS A 192 -5.92 9.27 -11.44
N ILE A 193 -6.25 7.99 -11.36
CA ILE A 193 -6.73 7.34 -10.14
C ILE A 193 -5.81 6.17 -9.85
N GLN A 194 -5.26 6.16 -8.63
CA GLN A 194 -4.48 5.04 -8.11
C GLN A 194 -5.32 4.28 -7.08
N ILE A 195 -5.41 2.96 -7.25
CA ILE A 195 -6.06 2.07 -6.30
C ILE A 195 -4.96 1.32 -5.57
N VAL A 196 -4.89 1.51 -4.26
CA VAL A 196 -3.98 0.76 -3.40
C VAL A 196 -4.75 -0.42 -2.84
N TRP A 197 -4.30 -1.62 -3.17
CA TRP A 197 -4.91 -2.88 -2.75
C TRP A 197 -4.51 -3.19 -1.30
N ASN A 198 -5.41 -3.81 -0.52
CA ASN A 198 -5.18 -4.12 0.91
C ASN A 198 -3.90 -4.92 1.16
N PHE A 199 -3.52 -5.78 0.22
CA PHE A 199 -2.54 -6.83 0.47
C PHE A 199 -1.36 -6.88 -0.51
N ILE A 200 -1.41 -6.14 -1.63
CA ILE A 200 -0.30 -6.06 -2.60
C ILE A 200 0.26 -4.64 -2.74
N GLY A 201 -0.40 -3.63 -2.14
CA GLY A 201 -0.03 -2.23 -2.38
C GLY A 201 -0.44 -1.79 -3.78
N GLU A 202 0.43 -1.07 -4.49
CA GLU A 202 0.20 -0.66 -5.88
C GLU A 202 0.62 -1.78 -6.83
N LEU A 203 -0.33 -2.24 -7.66
CA LEU A 203 -0.04 -3.08 -8.81
C LEU A 203 0.29 -2.15 -9.97
N GLU A 204 1.50 -2.29 -10.52
CA GLU A 204 1.85 -1.71 -11.83
C GLU A 204 0.83 -2.26 -12.85
N GLN A 205 -0.05 -1.40 -13.34
CA GLN A 205 -0.97 -1.71 -14.42
C GLN A 205 -0.74 -0.68 -15.52
N ASP A 206 -1.00 -1.09 -16.77
CA ASP A 206 -0.94 -0.20 -17.94
C ASP A 206 -1.54 1.19 -17.63
N GLU A 207 -0.74 2.25 -17.77
CA GLU A 207 -1.10 3.63 -17.43
C GLU A 207 -2.39 4.11 -18.13
N ASN A 208 -2.71 3.49 -19.28
CA ASN A 208 -3.92 3.75 -20.06
C ASN A 208 -5.21 3.31 -19.36
N LYS A 209 -5.18 2.30 -18.46
CA LYS A 209 -6.34 1.88 -17.65
C LYS A 209 -6.54 2.73 -16.39
N GLN A 210 -5.54 3.53 -16.01
CA GLN A 210 -5.54 4.35 -14.80
C GLN A 210 -5.94 5.82 -15.05
N THR A 211 -6.16 6.21 -16.32
CA THR A 211 -6.38 7.60 -16.73
C THR A 211 -7.77 7.80 -17.33
N ILE A 212 -8.55 8.74 -16.79
CA ILE A 212 -9.86 9.10 -17.37
C ILE A 212 -9.67 10.13 -18.48
N GLU A 213 -10.21 9.91 -19.67
CA GLU A 213 -10.47 10.97 -20.65
C GLU A 213 -11.96 11.33 -20.69
N ARG A 214 -12.30 12.60 -20.54
CA ARG A 214 -13.66 13.06 -20.88
C ARG A 214 -13.71 13.42 -22.36
N GLN A 215 -14.43 12.63 -23.15
CA GLN A 215 -14.89 13.08 -24.47
C GLN A 215 -15.98 14.13 -24.26
N ARG A 216 -15.73 15.35 -24.76
CA ARG A 216 -16.75 16.39 -24.85
C ARG A 216 -17.77 15.91 -25.89
N ILE A 217 -19.00 15.59 -25.48
CA ILE A 217 -20.11 15.47 -26.44
C ILE A 217 -20.21 16.85 -27.09
N LYS A 218 -19.76 16.97 -28.35
CA LYS A 218 -20.12 18.13 -29.17
C LYS A 218 -21.63 17.99 -29.34
N THR A 219 -22.39 18.89 -28.72
CA THR A 219 -23.84 18.98 -28.95
C THR A 219 -24.05 18.96 -30.47
N THR A 220 -24.69 17.90 -30.97
CA THR A 220 -25.14 17.82 -32.35
C THR A 220 -25.94 19.09 -32.62
N SER A 221 -25.53 19.83 -33.63
CA SER A 221 -26.24 20.98 -34.17
C SER A 221 -27.72 20.60 -34.35
N LEU A 222 -28.60 21.10 -33.46
CA LEU A 222 -30.01 21.19 -33.78
C LEU A 222 -30.10 22.24 -34.90
N LEU A 223 -30.28 21.75 -36.11
CA LEU A 223 -30.62 22.55 -37.28
C LEU A 223 -32.05 23.04 -37.02
N VAL A 224 -32.19 24.29 -36.57
CA VAL A 224 -33.49 24.96 -36.46
C VAL A 224 -33.91 25.30 -37.89
N VAL A 225 -34.79 24.47 -38.46
CA VAL A 225 -35.53 24.84 -39.66
C VAL A 225 -36.74 25.64 -39.19
N CYS A 226 -36.68 26.96 -39.30
CA CYS A 226 -37.86 27.80 -39.16
C CYS A 226 -38.76 27.55 -40.37
N SER A 227 -40.00 27.09 -40.13
CA SER A 227 -41.08 27.17 -41.10
C SER A 227 -42.12 28.15 -40.54
N ASP A 228 -42.19 29.33 -41.15
CA ASP A 228 -43.22 30.33 -40.89
C ASP A 228 -44.57 29.85 -41.44
N PRO A 229 -45.66 29.92 -40.66
CA PRO A 229 -47.00 29.75 -41.20
C PRO A 229 -47.87 30.98 -40.87
N SER A 230 -47.59 32.12 -41.49
CA SER A 230 -48.62 33.13 -41.81
C SER A 230 -47.98 34.33 -42.48
N GLY A 231 -48.01 34.35 -43.81
CA GLY A 231 -47.69 35.54 -44.58
C GLY A 231 -48.75 36.63 -44.39
N VAL A 232 -48.31 37.84 -44.10
CA VAL A 232 -48.91 39.08 -44.61
C VAL A 232 -47.77 40.03 -44.95
N SER A 233 -47.68 40.37 -46.24
CA SER A 233 -46.83 41.39 -46.83
C SER A 233 -47.56 42.73 -46.79
N THR A 234 -46.88 43.82 -46.40
CA THR A 234 -46.85 45.07 -47.19
C THR A 234 -45.90 46.11 -46.58
N CYS A 235 -45.08 46.67 -47.49
CA CYS A 235 -44.29 47.92 -47.52
C CYS A 235 -43.60 48.43 -46.26
#